data_AF-A0ABD7VKI2-F1
#
_entry.id   AF-A0ABD7VKI2-F1
#
_cell.length_a   1.000
_cell.length_b   1.000
_cell.length_c   1.000
_cell.angle_alpha   90.00
_cell.angle_beta   90.00
_cell.angle_gamma   90.00
#
_symmetry.space_group_name_H-M   'P 1'
#
loop_
_entity.id
_entity.type
_entity.pdbx_description
1 polymer ?
#
loop_
_entity_poly.entity_id
_entity_poly.type
_entity_poly.pdbx_seq_one_letter_code
_entity_poly.pdbx_strand_id
1 'polypeptide(L)'
;MSMKNITIRNCGGVGMSVPQGFSKSVAIDGLDISNCAEGGFVERDPISVMAKLGLPPETPYSALLDALNMLQANSSAPSGKKAEIVNQSQLGPILQKAANATSIVKNMVDISSSPKLQQLITMVTHAISG
;
A
#
# COMPACT_ATOMS: atom_id res chain seq x y z
N MET A 1 -17.21 15.53 -1.48
CA MET A 1 -17.94 15.34 -2.76
C MET A 1 -19.34 14.88 -2.42
N SER A 2 -20.38 15.35 -3.13
CA SER A 2 -21.77 14.94 -2.85
C SER A 2 -22.37 14.25 -4.06
N MET A 3 -23.03 13.12 -3.83
CA MET A 3 -23.73 12.33 -4.84
C MET A 3 -25.16 12.09 -4.37
N LYS A 4 -26.13 12.12 -5.29
CA LYS A 4 -27.56 11.94 -4.97
C LYS A 4 -28.21 10.93 -5.91
N ASN A 5 -29.15 10.15 -5.37
CA ASN A 5 -29.99 9.20 -6.10
C ASN A 5 -29.17 8.20 -6.95
N ILE A 6 -28.22 7.53 -6.30
CA ILE A 6 -27.35 6.55 -6.95
C ILE A 6 -27.98 5.16 -6.79
N THR A 7 -28.10 4.43 -7.91
CA THR A 7 -28.60 3.05 -7.92
C THR A 7 -27.57 2.13 -8.57
N ILE A 8 -27.13 1.09 -7.85
CA ILE A 8 -26.18 0.08 -8.31
C ILE A 8 -26.85 -1.29 -8.16
N ARG A 9 -27.00 -2.05 -9.26
CA ARG A 9 -27.69 -3.35 -9.24
C ARG A 9 -26.99 -4.41 -10.08
N ASN A 10 -27.21 -5.67 -9.71
CA ASN A 10 -26.79 -6.87 -10.47
C ASN A 10 -25.28 -6.92 -10.72
N CYS A 11 -24.54 -6.78 -9.63
CA CYS A 11 -23.09 -6.66 -9.61
C CYS A 11 -22.49 -8.07 -9.45
N GLY A 12 -21.57 -8.45 -10.34
CA GLY A 12 -20.81 -9.71 -10.20
C GLY A 12 -19.80 -9.72 -9.05
N GLY A 13 -19.64 -8.60 -8.35
CA GLY A 13 -18.69 -8.40 -7.24
C GLY A 13 -19.23 -7.40 -6.21
N VAL A 14 -18.40 -6.44 -5.76
CA VAL A 14 -18.79 -5.39 -4.80
C VAL A 14 -19.50 -4.22 -5.50
N GLY A 15 -20.58 -3.71 -4.91
CA GLY A 15 -21.31 -2.55 -5.44
C GLY A 15 -20.54 -1.24 -5.34
N MET A 16 -20.06 -0.91 -4.14
CA MET A 16 -19.20 0.25 -3.89
C MET A 16 -18.01 -0.17 -3.03
N SER A 17 -16.80 0.15 -3.49
CA SER A 17 -15.56 -0.07 -2.75
C SER A 17 -14.90 1.26 -2.44
N VAL A 18 -14.60 1.47 -1.16
CA VAL A 18 -13.75 2.57 -0.71
C VAL A 18 -12.41 2.01 -0.22
N PRO A 19 -11.28 2.69 -0.48
CA PRO A 19 -10.01 2.33 0.12
C PRO A 19 -10.06 2.55 1.63
N GLN A 20 -9.45 1.64 2.38
CA GLN A 20 -9.15 1.86 3.79
C GLN A 20 -8.32 3.15 3.97
N GLY A 21 -8.68 4.00 4.94
CA GLY A 21 -8.00 5.28 5.17
C GLY A 21 -8.43 6.42 4.23
N PHE A 22 -9.54 6.28 3.51
CA PHE A 22 -10.14 7.36 2.75
C PHE A 22 -10.54 8.53 3.68
N SER A 23 -9.71 9.58 3.71
CA SER A 23 -9.85 10.73 4.63
C SER A 23 -10.71 11.87 4.08
N LYS A 24 -11.36 11.70 2.94
CA LYS A 24 -12.24 12.72 2.34
C LYS A 24 -13.70 12.42 2.68
N SER A 25 -14.47 13.46 3.00
CA SER A 25 -15.90 13.29 3.19
C SER A 25 -16.63 13.10 1.85
N VAL A 26 -17.38 12.01 1.76
CA VAL A 26 -18.33 11.73 0.68
C VAL A 26 -19.72 11.69 1.29
N ALA A 27 -20.58 12.61 0.84
CA ALA A 27 -21.98 12.66 1.26
C ALA A 27 -22.84 12.01 0.17
N ILE A 28 -23.52 10.92 0.52
CA ILE A 28 -24.40 10.20 -0.40
C ILE A 28 -25.82 10.26 0.15
N ASP A 29 -26.74 10.74 -0.68
CA ASP A 29 -28.17 10.85 -0.37
C ASP A 29 -28.96 10.00 -1.38
N GLY A 30 -29.81 9.08 -0.89
CA GLY A 30 -30.55 8.15 -1.74
C GLY A 30 -29.67 7.12 -2.46
N LEU A 31 -28.89 6.33 -1.72
CA LEU A 31 -28.11 5.21 -2.26
C LEU A 31 -28.91 3.90 -2.19
N ASP A 32 -29.11 3.25 -3.33
CA ASP A 32 -29.66 1.90 -3.43
C ASP A 32 -28.63 0.95 -4.06
N ILE A 33 -28.16 -0.04 -3.29
CA ILE A 33 -27.28 -1.09 -3.78
C ILE A 33 -27.95 -2.45 -3.55
N SER A 34 -28.25 -3.17 -4.62
CA SER A 34 -28.96 -4.45 -4.53
C SER A 34 -28.38 -5.49 -5.48
N ASN A 35 -28.48 -6.78 -5.12
CA ASN A 35 -28.02 -7.91 -5.94
C ASN A 35 -26.53 -7.83 -6.34
N CYS A 36 -25.64 -7.49 -5.40
CA CYS A 36 -24.19 -7.59 -5.59
C CYS A 36 -23.66 -8.88 -4.94
N ALA A 37 -22.86 -9.67 -5.66
CA ALA A 37 -22.39 -10.99 -5.22
C ALA A 37 -21.44 -10.96 -4.02
N GLU A 38 -20.57 -9.94 -3.92
CA GLU A 38 -19.55 -9.82 -2.86
C GLU A 38 -19.92 -8.80 -1.78
N GLY A 39 -21.11 -8.19 -1.85
CA GLY A 39 -21.61 -7.20 -0.89
C GLY A 39 -21.91 -5.82 -1.50
N GLY A 40 -22.76 -5.05 -0.81
CA GLY A 40 -23.21 -3.74 -1.28
C GLY A 40 -22.15 -2.66 -1.13
N PHE A 41 -21.69 -2.44 0.10
CA PHE A 41 -20.60 -1.52 0.42
C PHE A 41 -19.51 -2.29 1.16
N VAL A 42 -18.29 -2.30 0.63
CA VAL A 42 -17.16 -3.00 1.24
C VAL A 42 -15.98 -2.05 1.34
N GLU A 43 -15.45 -1.91 2.54
CA GLU A 43 -14.12 -1.39 2.74
C GLU A 43 -13.14 -2.46 2.26
N ARG A 44 -12.61 -2.30 1.04
CA ARG A 44 -11.61 -3.24 0.55
C ARG A 44 -10.31 -2.87 1.22
N ASP A 45 -9.72 -3.85 1.93
CA ASP A 45 -8.29 -3.82 2.19
C ASP A 45 -7.61 -3.65 0.83
N PRO A 46 -6.93 -2.52 0.56
CA PRO A 46 -6.04 -2.49 -0.58
C PRO A 46 -5.09 -3.67 -0.38
N ILE A 47 -4.77 -4.45 -1.45
CA ILE A 47 -3.71 -5.46 -1.41
C ILE A 47 -2.60 -4.88 -0.55
N SER A 48 -2.32 -5.53 0.59
CA SER A 48 -1.51 -4.90 1.63
C SER A 48 -0.24 -4.40 0.98
N VAL A 49 0.24 -3.22 1.40
CA VAL A 49 1.42 -2.62 0.78
C VAL A 49 2.60 -3.60 0.78
N MET A 50 2.64 -4.47 1.80
CA MET A 50 3.55 -5.61 1.91
C MET A 50 3.38 -6.59 0.75
N ALA A 51 2.17 -7.09 0.50
CA ALA A 51 1.90 -8.02 -0.59
C ALA A 51 2.22 -7.40 -1.97
N LYS A 52 1.96 -6.10 -2.18
CA LYS A 52 2.34 -5.41 -3.42
C LYS A 52 3.85 -5.35 -3.64
N LEU A 53 4.61 -5.25 -2.55
CA LEU A 53 6.07 -5.24 -2.57
C LEU A 53 6.67 -6.65 -2.58
N GLY A 54 5.83 -7.69 -2.49
CA GLY A 54 6.26 -9.08 -2.34
C GLY A 54 6.83 -9.40 -0.96
N LEU A 55 6.59 -8.53 0.03
CA LEU A 55 7.00 -8.71 1.41
C LEU A 55 6.11 -9.74 2.11
N PRO A 56 6.67 -10.54 3.04
CA PRO A 56 5.88 -11.42 3.89
C PRO A 56 4.78 -10.63 4.65
N PRO A 57 3.59 -11.19 4.84
CA PRO A 57 2.48 -10.49 5.52
C PRO A 57 2.78 -10.12 6.98
N GLU A 58 3.68 -10.85 7.64
CA GLU A 58 4.18 -10.57 8.99
C GLU A 58 5.22 -9.46 9.07
N THR A 59 5.60 -8.86 7.93
CA THR A 59 6.57 -7.76 7.90
C THR A 59 6.01 -6.55 8.65
N PRO A 60 6.68 -6.05 9.70
CA PRO A 60 6.23 -4.87 10.42
C PRO A 60 6.26 -3.63 9.52
N TYR A 61 5.20 -2.81 9.56
CA TYR A 61 5.15 -1.54 8.84
C TYR A 61 6.30 -0.59 9.20
N SER A 62 6.76 -0.62 10.46
CA SER A 62 7.92 0.16 10.92
C SER A 62 9.21 -0.21 10.19
N ALA A 63 9.45 -1.50 9.93
CA ALA A 63 10.64 -1.97 9.23
C ALA A 63 10.63 -1.55 7.75
N LEU A 64 9.46 -1.59 7.11
CA LEU A 64 9.30 -1.06 5.76
C LEU A 64 9.51 0.47 5.73
N LEU A 65 8.91 1.19 6.68
CA LEU A 65 9.03 2.65 6.75
C LEU A 65 10.48 3.10 6.95
N ASP A 66 11.23 2.42 7.83
CA ASP A 66 12.66 2.63 8.04
C ASP A 66 13.45 2.51 6.73
N ALA A 67 13.28 1.39 6.02
CA ALA A 67 13.94 1.16 4.73
C ALA A 67 13.61 2.24 3.68
N LEU A 68 12.33 2.65 3.59
CA LEU A 68 11.89 3.68 2.66
C LEU A 68 12.47 5.06 3.01
N ASN A 69 12.53 5.41 4.30
CA ASN A 69 13.13 6.66 4.76
C ASN A 69 14.64 6.69 4.51
N MET A 70 15.35 5.57 4.75
CA MET A 70 16.77 5.46 4.44
C MET A 70 17.03 5.61 2.93
N LEU A 71 16.20 5.01 2.09
CA LEU A 71 16.29 5.16 0.63
C LEU A 71 16.00 6.59 0.18
N GLN A 72 15.03 7.27 0.80
CA GLN A 72 14.73 8.67 0.54
C GLN A 72 15.91 9.57 0.90
N ALA A 73 16.48 9.39 2.10
CA ALA A 73 17.64 10.14 2.57
C ALA A 73 18.88 9.93 1.69
N ASN A 74 18.95 8.78 0.99
CA ASN A 74 20.04 8.42 0.09
C ASN A 74 19.57 8.35 -1.38
N SER A 75 18.61 9.19 -1.77
CA SER A 75 17.99 9.15 -3.10
C SER A 75 18.99 9.29 -4.26
N SER A 76 20.09 10.02 -4.07
CA SER A 76 21.17 10.21 -5.04
C SER A 76 22.21 9.09 -5.08
N ALA A 77 22.13 8.10 -4.17
CA ALA A 77 23.09 7.00 -4.14
C ALA A 77 22.93 6.07 -5.37
N PRO A 78 24.01 5.46 -5.87
CA PRO A 78 23.91 4.49 -6.95
C PRO A 78 23.13 3.24 -6.52
N SER A 79 22.54 2.52 -7.48
CA SER A 79 21.65 1.37 -7.23
C SER A 79 22.27 0.28 -6.36
N GLY A 80 23.57 -0.03 -6.56
CA GLY A 80 24.30 -0.97 -5.71
C GLY A 80 24.35 -0.54 -4.25
N LYS A 81 24.57 0.75 -3.98
CA LYS A 81 24.57 1.29 -2.62
C LYS A 81 23.17 1.32 -2.00
N LYS A 82 22.14 1.56 -2.81
CA LYS A 82 20.73 1.50 -2.36
C LYS A 82 20.32 0.08 -1.93
N ALA A 83 20.80 -0.96 -2.62
CA ALA A 83 20.58 -2.34 -2.20
C ALA A 83 21.22 -2.64 -0.83
N GLU A 84 22.44 -2.16 -0.61
CA GLU A 84 23.10 -2.26 0.71
C GLU A 84 22.31 -1.54 1.80
N ILE A 85 21.80 -0.34 1.51
CA ILE A 85 20.98 0.45 2.44
C ILE A 85 19.72 -0.33 2.85
N VAL A 86 19.02 -0.98 1.91
CA VAL A 86 17.86 -1.83 2.23
C VAL A 86 18.27 -2.99 3.13
N ASN A 87 19.39 -3.65 2.83
CA ASN A 87 19.88 -4.77 3.63
C ASN A 87 20.37 -4.36 5.04
N GLN A 88 20.78 -3.10 5.23
CA GLN A 88 21.20 -2.54 6.52
C GLN A 88 20.04 -1.99 7.35
N SER A 89 18.89 -1.75 6.73
CA SER A 89 17.68 -1.30 7.42
C SER A 89 17.09 -2.40 8.31
N GLN A 90 16.09 -2.04 9.11
CA GLN A 90 15.31 -3.02 9.89
C GLN A 90 14.62 -4.08 9.02
N LEU A 91 14.44 -3.81 7.72
CA LEU A 91 13.86 -4.76 6.76
C LEU A 91 14.86 -5.87 6.37
N GLY A 92 16.16 -5.60 6.40
CA GLY A 92 17.20 -6.54 5.96
C GLY A 92 17.12 -7.93 6.59
N PRO A 93 17.07 -8.06 7.93
CA PRO A 93 16.91 -9.35 8.61
C PRO A 93 15.62 -10.10 8.26
N ILE A 94 14.56 -9.39 7.88
CA ILE A 94 13.29 -9.98 7.44
C ILE A 94 13.44 -10.53 6.02
N LEU A 95 14.09 -9.76 5.14
CA LEU A 95 14.35 -10.17 3.76
C LEU A 95 15.25 -11.40 3.68
N GLN A 96 16.18 -11.59 4.61
CA GLN A 96 17.01 -12.81 4.66
C GLN A 96 16.19 -14.11 4.80
N LYS A 97 14.96 -14.01 5.33
CA LYS A 97 14.04 -15.15 5.47
C LYS A 97 13.03 -15.24 4.32
N ALA A 98 12.98 -14.24 3.45
CA ALA A 98 12.06 -14.19 2.33
C ALA A 98 12.58 -15.02 1.15
N ALA A 99 11.72 -15.84 0.53
CA ALA A 99 12.07 -16.66 -0.62
C ALA A 99 12.47 -15.85 -1.88
N ASN A 100 12.12 -14.56 -1.92
CA ASN A 100 12.27 -13.64 -3.05
C ASN A 100 13.01 -12.35 -2.65
N ALA A 101 13.90 -12.41 -1.66
CA ALA A 101 14.65 -11.27 -1.11
C ALA A 101 15.23 -10.35 -2.20
N THR A 102 15.94 -10.92 -3.17
CA THR A 102 16.57 -10.19 -4.28
C THR A 102 15.55 -9.39 -5.10
N SER A 103 14.38 -9.96 -5.37
CA SER A 103 13.31 -9.29 -6.11
C SER A 103 12.71 -8.15 -5.30
N ILE A 104 12.51 -8.35 -3.99
CA ILE A 104 12.01 -7.30 -3.10
C ILE A 104 13.00 -6.12 -3.04
N VAL A 105 14.28 -6.40 -2.82
CA VAL A 105 15.33 -5.37 -2.78
C VAL A 105 15.35 -4.59 -4.10
N LYS A 106 15.32 -5.29 -5.23
CA LYS A 106 15.24 -4.65 -6.56
C LYS A 106 14.02 -3.74 -6.68
N ASN A 107 12.83 -4.22 -6.31
CA ASN A 107 11.60 -3.42 -6.34
C ASN A 107 11.73 -2.16 -5.46
N MET A 108 12.35 -2.26 -4.29
CA MET A 108 12.59 -1.11 -3.42
C MET A 108 13.56 -0.10 -4.03
N VAL A 109 14.65 -0.57 -4.65
CA VAL A 109 15.61 0.30 -5.35
C VAL A 109 14.94 1.00 -6.53
N ASP A 110 14.11 0.29 -7.30
CA ASP A 110 13.36 0.85 -8.43
C ASP A 110 12.36 1.92 -7.95
N ILE A 111 11.62 1.64 -6.87
CA ILE A 111 10.70 2.60 -6.26
C ILE A 111 11.43 3.82 -5.69
N SER A 112 12.62 3.65 -5.12
CA SER A 112 13.42 4.75 -4.55
C SER A 112 13.79 5.82 -5.58
N SER A 113 13.82 5.44 -6.85
CA SER A 113 14.13 6.32 -7.98
C SER A 113 12.86 6.89 -8.62
N SER A 114 11.68 6.54 -8.10
CA SER A 114 10.39 6.94 -8.61
C SER A 114 9.76 8.06 -7.76
N PRO A 115 8.99 8.99 -8.37
CA PRO A 115 8.15 9.93 -7.63
C PRO A 115 7.14 9.25 -6.68
N LYS A 116 6.87 7.95 -6.89
CA LYS A 116 5.97 7.14 -6.06
C LYS A 116 6.50 6.87 -4.65
N LEU A 117 7.80 7.09 -4.39
CA LEU A 117 8.39 6.85 -3.06
C LEU A 117 7.67 7.65 -1.96
N GLN A 118 7.38 8.93 -2.20
CA GLN A 118 6.69 9.79 -1.23
C GLN A 118 5.26 9.34 -0.94
N GLN A 119 4.55 8.89 -1.98
CA GLN A 119 3.20 8.35 -1.84
C GLN A 119 3.23 7.07 -1.00
N LEU A 120 4.22 6.21 -1.22
CA LEU A 120 4.39 4.97 -0.48
C LEU A 120 4.70 5.24 1.01
N ILE A 121 5.62 6.16 1.31
CA ILE A 121 5.95 6.57 2.68
C ILE A 121 4.70 7.10 3.39
N THR A 122 3.91 7.94 2.71
CA THR A 122 2.66 8.50 3.27
C THR A 122 1.65 7.39 3.58
N MET A 123 1.46 6.44 2.67
CA MET A 123 0.55 5.30 2.87
C MET A 123 0.97 4.44 4.07
N VAL A 124 2.27 4.10 4.16
CA VAL A 124 2.81 3.28 5.25
C VAL A 124 2.70 4.02 6.59
N THR A 125 2.95 5.33 6.62
CA THR A 125 2.86 6.14 7.84
C THR A 125 1.43 6.21 8.37
N HIS A 126 0.43 6.36 7.48
CA HIS A 126 -0.97 6.31 7.90
C HIS A 126 -1.37 4.92 8.43
N ALA A 127 -0.87 3.83 7.84
CA ALA A 127 -1.16 2.47 8.30
C ALA A 127 -0.59 2.15 9.70
N ILE A 128 0.40 2.92 10.18
CA ILE A 128 0.95 2.81 11.55
C ILE A 128 0.16 3.67 12.55
N SER A 129 -0.52 4.72 12.08
CA SER A 129 -1.14 5.75 12.92
C SER A 129 -2.64 5.56 13.14
N GLY A 130 -3.26 4.61 12.44
CA GLY A 130 -4.68 4.24 12.58
C GLY A 130 -4.84 2.92 13.31
#